data_AF-A0A951MGN0-F1
#
_entry.id   AF-A0A951MGN0-F1
#
_cell.length_a   1.000
_cell.length_b   1.000
_cell.length_c   1.000
_cell.angle_alpha   90.00
_cell.angle_beta   90.00
_cell.angle_gamma   90.00
#
_symmetry.space_group_name_H-M   'P 1'
#
loop_
_entity.id
_entity.type
_entity.pdbx_description
1 polymer ?
#
loop_
_entity_poly.entity_id
_entity_poly.type
_entity_poly.pdbx_seq_one_letter_code
_entity_poly.pdbx_strand_id
1 'polypeptide(L)'
;MRAPNFIDDYIKGLNTILNSVRMAILNEDENLFVLLNTKGNERAFQEPFLFLYYAHNKQNMSLWQIMFGYISPQHLNRDFHFSVYSDKNGAVYLPKIGCFKTDFPTTKLDFEYQCTTKSYALKNQNNYLDTPFTPNLSTKDKQVAFYSFEHDYFTIAFDHYDISSVEKHRETTPLSDCNFKTFNHAYNLLKNTNCNYFEMILNTLTGVYNFKSDQYTSFADRMSFGISFLSGTRNDTVVYFLVELAHQAGHTIFNTILQRPQDYFAIDIQTPMKQLTHNPNEHRNVFDAFHGLYTTSKVAETLDYFLAKPQLFTENENHEIKGRLVDNSYRHKTGFHRIDVSTVFTSKGLLVYQKLNNYLERVYKKHANIVSKFPYAPDGFVFNYQLFLKQHPLRK
;
A
#
# COMPACT_ATOMS: atom_id res chain seq x y z
N MET A 1 6.83 -25.54 -21.61
CA MET A 1 5.92 -24.67 -20.83
C MET A 1 6.45 -23.24 -20.88
N ARG A 2 5.61 -22.22 -21.14
CA ARG A 2 6.04 -20.82 -21.03
C ARG A 2 6.36 -20.51 -19.57
N ALA A 3 7.41 -19.74 -19.30
CA ALA A 3 7.77 -19.35 -17.94
C ALA A 3 6.60 -18.57 -17.29
N PRO A 4 6.32 -18.78 -15.99
CA PRO A 4 5.28 -18.03 -15.29
C PRO A 4 5.53 -16.53 -15.41
N ASN A 5 4.52 -15.80 -15.88
CA ASN A 5 4.57 -14.35 -15.99
C ASN A 5 3.77 -13.74 -14.83
N PHE A 6 4.49 -13.19 -13.85
CA PHE A 6 3.90 -12.53 -12.69
C PHE A 6 2.91 -11.43 -13.04
N ILE A 7 3.11 -10.78 -14.20
CA ILE A 7 2.22 -9.72 -14.67
C ILE A 7 0.87 -10.29 -15.06
N ASP A 8 0.84 -11.42 -15.78
CA ASP A 8 -0.41 -12.06 -16.20
C ASP A 8 -1.20 -12.57 -14.99
N ASP A 9 -0.50 -13.20 -14.04
CA ASP A 9 -1.11 -13.66 -12.80
C ASP A 9 -1.65 -12.49 -11.95
N TYR A 10 -0.91 -11.38 -11.87
CA TYR A 10 -1.36 -10.16 -11.22
C TYR A 10 -2.58 -9.55 -11.91
N ILE A 11 -2.57 -9.39 -13.23
CA ILE A 11 -3.70 -8.84 -13.99
C ILE A 11 -4.94 -9.71 -13.78
N LYS A 12 -4.79 -11.04 -13.85
CA LYS A 12 -5.90 -11.97 -13.61
C LYS A 12 -6.44 -11.86 -12.18
N GLY A 13 -5.54 -11.79 -11.20
CA GLY A 13 -5.89 -11.61 -9.80
C GLY A 13 -6.64 -10.30 -9.55
N LEU A 14 -6.10 -9.20 -10.08
CA LEU A 14 -6.69 -7.88 -9.96
C LEU A 14 -8.08 -7.85 -10.61
N ASN A 15 -8.23 -8.36 -11.83
CA ASN A 15 -9.53 -8.43 -12.49
C ASN A 15 -10.55 -9.24 -11.70
N THR A 16 -10.12 -10.33 -11.05
CA THR A 16 -10.99 -11.14 -10.19
C THR A 16 -11.51 -10.30 -9.01
N ILE A 17 -10.60 -9.60 -8.32
CA ILE A 17 -10.93 -8.72 -7.18
C ILE A 17 -11.89 -7.61 -7.63
N LEU A 18 -11.57 -6.90 -8.71
CA LEU A 18 -12.38 -5.77 -9.18
C LEU A 18 -13.75 -6.21 -9.70
N ASN A 19 -13.88 -7.40 -10.28
CA ASN A 19 -15.17 -7.92 -10.69
C ASN A 19 -16.05 -8.26 -9.48
N SER A 20 -15.48 -8.78 -8.39
CA SER A 20 -16.22 -8.98 -7.14
C SER A 20 -16.75 -7.66 -6.59
N VAL A 21 -15.92 -6.60 -6.59
CA VAL A 21 -16.33 -5.25 -6.16
C VAL A 21 -17.42 -4.68 -7.07
N ARG A 22 -17.28 -4.81 -8.40
CA ARG A 22 -18.32 -4.40 -9.37
C ARG A 22 -19.66 -5.06 -9.10
N MET A 23 -19.66 -6.37 -8.89
CA MET A 23 -20.88 -7.11 -8.59
C MET A 23 -21.48 -6.70 -7.25
N ALA A 24 -20.65 -6.43 -6.24
CA ALA A 24 -21.12 -5.96 -4.94
C ALA A 24 -21.82 -4.59 -5.05
N ILE A 25 -21.25 -3.65 -5.80
CA ILE A 25 -21.86 -2.33 -6.05
C ILE A 25 -23.14 -2.48 -6.87
N LEU A 26 -23.13 -3.25 -7.96
CA LEU A 26 -24.30 -3.48 -8.81
C LEU A 26 -25.49 -4.05 -8.02
N ASN A 27 -25.23 -5.02 -7.13
CA ASN A 27 -26.26 -5.64 -6.32
C ASN A 27 -26.82 -4.71 -5.22
N GLU A 28 -26.07 -3.69 -4.83
CA GLU A 28 -26.43 -2.76 -3.77
C GLU A 28 -27.09 -1.48 -4.29
N ASP A 29 -26.54 -0.88 -5.34
CA ASP A 29 -27.05 0.33 -5.97
C ASP A 29 -26.72 0.32 -7.47
N GLU A 30 -27.66 -0.19 -8.27
CA GLU A 30 -27.55 -0.24 -9.73
C GLU A 30 -27.38 1.15 -10.36
N ASN A 31 -28.02 2.18 -9.80
CA ASN A 31 -27.92 3.54 -10.33
C ASN A 31 -26.50 4.09 -10.14
N LEU A 32 -25.93 3.89 -8.95
CA LEU A 32 -24.54 4.27 -8.69
C LEU A 32 -23.58 3.45 -9.56
N PHE A 33 -23.82 2.15 -9.73
CA PHE A 33 -23.01 1.32 -10.63
C PHE A 33 -22.99 1.86 -12.06
N VAL A 34 -24.15 2.24 -12.61
CA VAL A 34 -24.26 2.81 -13.97
C VAL A 34 -23.46 4.11 -14.10
N LEU A 35 -23.48 4.97 -13.07
CA LEU A 35 -22.71 6.23 -13.05
C LEU A 35 -21.20 6.01 -13.00
N LEU A 36 -20.76 4.91 -12.38
CA LEU A 36 -19.34 4.58 -12.20
C LEU A 36 -18.77 3.77 -13.36
N ASN A 37 -19.56 2.86 -13.94
CA ASN A 37 -19.15 1.89 -14.95
C ASN A 37 -19.01 2.52 -16.35
N THR A 38 -18.20 3.57 -16.43
CA THR A 38 -17.85 4.27 -17.66
C THR A 38 -16.44 3.90 -18.11
N LYS A 39 -16.21 3.88 -19.42
CA LYS A 39 -14.88 3.64 -19.99
C LYS A 39 -13.84 4.59 -19.39
N GLY A 40 -12.73 4.05 -18.89
CA GLY A 40 -11.65 4.84 -18.29
C GLY A 40 -11.82 5.16 -16.80
N ASN A 41 -12.86 4.61 -16.14
CA ASN A 41 -13.10 4.77 -14.71
C ASN A 41 -12.86 3.46 -13.93
N GLU A 42 -12.00 2.57 -14.42
CA GLU A 42 -11.74 1.27 -13.80
C GLU A 42 -11.14 1.41 -12.39
N ARG A 43 -10.48 2.54 -12.11
CA ARG A 43 -9.90 2.87 -10.80
C ARG A 43 -10.94 3.19 -9.72
N ALA A 44 -12.18 3.52 -10.08
CA ALA A 44 -13.25 3.65 -9.09
C ALA A 44 -13.42 2.36 -8.27
N PHE A 45 -13.32 1.20 -8.93
CA PHE A 45 -13.45 -0.11 -8.29
C PHE A 45 -12.22 -0.54 -7.49
N GLN A 46 -11.15 0.28 -7.51
CA GLN A 46 -9.94 0.11 -6.68
C GLN A 46 -9.94 1.03 -5.45
N GLU A 47 -11.01 1.80 -5.22
CA GLU A 47 -11.12 2.68 -4.05
C GLU A 47 -10.97 1.88 -2.75
N PRO A 48 -9.92 2.11 -1.95
CA PRO A 48 -9.66 1.33 -0.74
C PRO A 48 -10.82 1.28 0.24
N PHE A 49 -11.57 2.37 0.36
CA PHE A 49 -12.69 2.44 1.31
C PHE A 49 -13.85 1.53 0.91
N LEU A 50 -13.96 1.09 -0.36
CA LEU A 50 -14.90 0.03 -0.73
C LEU A 50 -14.55 -1.30 -0.07
N PHE A 51 -13.27 -1.64 0.00
CA PHE A 51 -12.84 -2.91 0.59
C PHE A 51 -13.14 -2.94 2.09
N LEU A 52 -12.85 -1.84 2.80
CA LEU A 52 -13.18 -1.68 4.21
C LEU A 52 -14.70 -1.64 4.44
N TYR A 53 -15.44 -0.97 3.57
CA TYR A 53 -16.91 -0.92 3.61
C TYR A 53 -17.55 -2.31 3.54
N TYR A 54 -17.11 -3.14 2.59
CA TYR A 54 -17.63 -4.51 2.44
C TYR A 54 -17.07 -5.49 3.48
N ALA A 55 -15.87 -5.24 4.00
CA ALA A 55 -15.25 -6.05 5.05
C ALA A 55 -15.89 -5.87 6.43
N HIS A 56 -16.36 -4.66 6.77
CA HIS A 56 -16.77 -4.29 8.14
C HIS A 56 -18.24 -3.91 8.25
N ASN A 57 -19.11 -4.66 7.57
CA ASN A 57 -20.56 -4.51 7.67
C ASN A 57 -21.05 -3.07 7.43
N LYS A 58 -20.41 -2.32 6.52
CA LYS A 58 -20.92 -1.05 6.01
C LYS A 58 -21.08 0.04 7.08
N GLN A 59 -20.28 -0.01 8.14
CA GLN A 59 -20.35 0.99 9.22
C GLN A 59 -19.66 2.29 8.79
N ASN A 60 -20.10 3.42 9.34
CA ASN A 60 -19.43 4.72 9.35
C ASN A 60 -19.29 5.50 8.02
N MET A 61 -19.64 4.94 6.86
CA MET A 61 -19.75 5.69 5.59
C MET A 61 -20.85 5.10 4.71
N SER A 62 -21.51 5.92 3.89
CA SER A 62 -22.41 5.40 2.84
C SER A 62 -21.63 5.05 1.58
N LEU A 63 -22.16 4.13 0.77
CA LEU A 63 -21.54 3.80 -0.53
C LEU A 63 -21.44 5.03 -1.45
N TRP A 64 -22.45 5.90 -1.43
CA TRP A 64 -22.42 7.19 -2.13
C TRP A 64 -21.30 8.10 -1.63
N GLN A 65 -21.09 8.19 -0.32
CA GLN A 65 -19.99 8.99 0.25
C GLN A 65 -18.62 8.52 -0.24
N ILE A 66 -18.42 7.21 -0.37
CA ILE A 66 -17.17 6.62 -0.86
C ILE A 66 -17.00 6.87 -2.37
N MET A 67 -18.08 6.76 -3.14
CA MET A 67 -17.99 6.68 -4.60
C MET A 67 -18.27 7.97 -5.36
N PHE A 68 -18.91 8.97 -4.73
CA PHE A 68 -19.38 10.16 -5.42
C PHE A 68 -18.26 10.89 -6.19
N GLY A 69 -17.06 11.00 -5.61
CA GLY A 69 -15.92 11.65 -6.26
C GLY A 69 -15.35 10.92 -7.48
N TYR A 70 -15.78 9.69 -7.74
CA TYR A 70 -15.42 8.92 -8.94
C TYR A 70 -16.45 9.06 -10.07
N ILE A 71 -17.58 9.75 -9.86
CA ILE A 71 -18.56 9.97 -10.91
C ILE A 71 -17.97 10.97 -11.92
N SER A 72 -17.94 10.58 -13.19
CA SER A 72 -17.41 11.44 -14.25
C SER A 72 -18.20 12.76 -14.35
N PRO A 73 -17.54 13.91 -14.57
CA PRO A 73 -18.22 15.20 -14.68
C PRO A 73 -19.35 15.25 -15.70
N GLN A 74 -19.30 14.42 -16.74
CA GLN A 74 -20.37 14.32 -17.75
C GLN A 74 -21.70 13.77 -17.21
N HIS A 75 -21.66 13.05 -16.09
CA HIS A 75 -22.83 12.51 -15.40
C HIS A 75 -23.31 13.40 -14.24
N LEU A 76 -22.58 14.47 -13.93
CA LEU A 76 -22.94 15.47 -12.92
C LEU A 76 -23.79 16.59 -13.51
N ASN A 77 -24.85 16.22 -14.24
CA ASN A 77 -25.74 17.14 -14.97
C ASN A 77 -27.03 17.49 -14.21
N ARG A 78 -27.14 17.05 -12.95
CA ARG A 78 -28.25 17.31 -12.04
C ARG A 78 -27.72 17.44 -10.61
N ASP A 79 -28.55 17.97 -9.72
CA ASP A 79 -28.22 18.02 -8.31
C ASP A 79 -28.24 16.59 -7.72
N PHE A 80 -27.35 16.36 -6.76
CA PHE A 80 -27.29 15.09 -6.04
C PHE A 80 -27.45 15.35 -4.54
N HIS A 81 -28.26 14.50 -3.91
CA HIS A 81 -28.50 14.51 -2.49
C HIS A 81 -28.35 13.09 -1.95
N PHE A 82 -27.49 12.92 -0.96
CA PHE A 82 -27.30 11.63 -0.30
C PHE A 82 -26.78 11.83 1.11
N SER A 83 -26.98 10.84 1.96
CA SER A 83 -26.50 10.90 3.33
C SER A 83 -25.02 10.57 3.42
N VAL A 84 -24.32 11.28 4.29
CA VAL A 84 -22.91 11.10 4.65
C VAL A 84 -22.78 10.99 6.16
N TYR A 85 -21.65 10.47 6.62
CA TYR A 85 -21.33 10.35 8.03
C TYR A 85 -20.03 11.10 8.31
N SER A 86 -20.04 11.87 9.39
CA SER A 86 -18.82 12.45 9.96
C SER A 86 -18.13 11.43 10.87
N ASP A 87 -16.80 11.45 10.90
CA ASP A 87 -16.00 10.61 11.79
C ASP A 87 -16.05 11.10 13.26
N LYS A 88 -15.31 10.42 14.15
CA LYS A 88 -15.14 10.83 15.56
C LYS A 88 -14.64 12.26 15.77
N ASN A 89 -13.97 12.82 14.76
CA ASN A 89 -13.45 14.19 14.78
C ASN A 89 -14.40 15.18 14.10
N GLY A 90 -15.58 14.79 13.61
CA GLY A 90 -16.45 15.70 12.84
C GLY A 90 -15.92 15.97 11.43
N ALA A 91 -15.16 15.05 10.85
CA ALA A 91 -14.69 15.14 9.47
C ALA A 91 -15.59 14.31 8.55
N VAL A 92 -16.14 14.93 7.51
CA VAL A 92 -16.83 14.23 6.42
C VAL A 92 -15.88 14.13 5.25
N TYR A 93 -15.31 12.94 5.05
CA TYR A 93 -14.40 12.67 3.94
C TYR A 93 -15.13 12.15 2.70
N LEU A 94 -14.78 12.69 1.54
CA LEU A 94 -15.19 12.19 0.22
C LEU A 94 -13.94 11.92 -0.64
N PRO A 95 -13.70 10.67 -1.07
CA PRO A 95 -12.61 10.34 -1.99
C PRO A 95 -12.64 11.22 -3.25
N LYS A 96 -11.45 11.54 -3.78
CA LYS A 96 -11.21 12.45 -4.93
C LYS A 96 -11.72 13.90 -4.81
N ILE A 97 -12.48 14.24 -3.78
CA ILE A 97 -13.01 15.59 -3.53
C ILE A 97 -12.21 16.28 -2.42
N GLY A 98 -12.35 15.80 -1.17
CA GLY A 98 -11.77 16.48 -0.02
C GLY A 98 -12.46 16.08 1.29
N CYS A 99 -12.21 16.89 2.30
CA CYS A 99 -12.75 16.75 3.64
C CYS A 99 -13.49 18.03 4.04
N PHE A 100 -14.70 17.86 4.58
CA PHE A 100 -15.47 18.94 5.20
C PHE A 100 -15.39 18.79 6.72
N LYS A 101 -15.07 19.88 7.44
CA LYS A 101 -15.05 19.89 8.90
C LYS A 101 -16.38 20.39 9.45
N THR A 102 -16.90 19.71 10.46
CA THR A 102 -18.14 20.04 11.15
C THR A 102 -18.01 19.83 12.65
N ASP A 103 -18.87 20.49 13.43
CA ASP A 103 -18.96 20.35 14.89
C ASP A 103 -19.84 19.17 15.33
N PHE A 104 -20.37 18.39 14.37
CA PHE A 104 -21.19 17.21 14.63
C PHE A 104 -20.37 15.94 14.40
N PRO A 105 -19.64 15.39 15.39
CA PRO A 105 -18.89 14.14 15.25
C PRO A 105 -19.83 12.93 15.20
N THR A 106 -19.41 11.85 14.53
CA THR A 106 -20.13 10.56 14.47
C THR A 106 -21.62 10.71 14.10
N THR A 107 -21.92 11.66 13.22
CA THR A 107 -23.29 12.10 12.93
C THR A 107 -23.62 11.87 11.46
N LYS A 108 -24.84 11.39 11.20
CA LYS A 108 -25.40 11.32 9.86
C LYS A 108 -25.83 12.73 9.42
N LEU A 109 -25.29 13.19 8.29
CA LEU A 109 -25.57 14.48 7.67
C LEU A 109 -26.08 14.26 6.24
N ASP A 110 -26.63 15.32 5.65
CA ASP A 110 -27.01 15.30 4.23
C ASP A 110 -25.97 16.08 3.42
N PHE A 111 -25.47 15.45 2.36
CA PHE A 111 -24.59 16.07 1.40
C PHE A 111 -25.39 16.49 0.17
N GLU A 112 -25.09 17.69 -0.33
CA GLU A 112 -25.68 18.25 -1.52
C GLU A 112 -24.59 18.68 -2.50
N TYR A 113 -24.72 18.24 -3.74
CA TYR A 113 -23.98 18.78 -4.87
C TYR A 113 -24.93 19.54 -5.79
N GLN A 114 -24.61 20.81 -6.05
CA GLN A 114 -25.36 21.67 -6.95
C GLN A 114 -24.66 21.72 -8.31
N CYS A 115 -25.31 21.23 -9.37
CA CYS A 115 -24.67 21.10 -10.68
C CYS A 115 -24.42 22.44 -11.37
N THR A 116 -25.29 23.42 -11.12
CA THR A 116 -25.24 24.76 -11.74
C THR A 116 -24.03 25.57 -11.28
N THR A 117 -23.77 25.57 -9.97
CA THR A 117 -22.66 26.28 -9.32
C THR A 117 -21.42 25.41 -9.15
N LYS A 118 -21.55 24.08 -9.31
CA LYS A 118 -20.53 23.07 -8.98
C LYS A 118 -20.05 23.17 -7.53
N SER A 119 -20.96 23.53 -6.61
CA SER A 119 -20.68 23.65 -5.19
C SER A 119 -21.16 22.45 -4.39
N TYR A 120 -20.54 22.27 -3.23
CA TYR A 120 -20.91 21.26 -2.25
C TYR A 120 -21.45 21.94 -1.00
N ALA A 121 -22.41 21.30 -0.34
CA ALA A 121 -22.92 21.74 0.95
C ALA A 121 -23.23 20.56 1.86
N LEU A 122 -23.11 20.79 3.16
CA LEU A 122 -23.57 19.86 4.19
C LEU A 122 -24.78 20.44 4.92
N LYS A 123 -25.73 19.57 5.27
CA LYS A 123 -26.91 19.91 6.05
C LYS A 123 -27.05 19.02 7.27
N ASN A 124 -27.55 19.59 8.35
CA ASN A 124 -28.07 18.86 9.50
C ASN A 124 -29.53 19.28 9.73
N GLN A 125 -30.48 18.34 9.65
CA GLN A 125 -31.91 18.60 9.85
C GLN A 125 -32.43 19.81 9.02
N ASN A 126 -32.10 19.84 7.72
CA ASN A 126 -32.40 20.91 6.76
C ASN A 126 -31.64 22.23 6.92
N ASN A 127 -30.80 22.41 7.94
CA ASN A 127 -29.98 23.60 8.10
C ASN A 127 -28.63 23.42 7.41
N TYR A 128 -28.25 24.38 6.56
CA TYR A 128 -26.92 24.43 5.97
C TYR A 128 -25.86 24.66 7.05
N LEU A 129 -24.78 23.91 6.95
CA LEU A 129 -23.63 24.02 7.84
C LEU A 129 -22.55 24.89 7.19
N ASP A 130 -21.93 25.77 7.96
CA ASP A 130 -20.68 26.41 7.58
C ASP A 130 -19.53 25.43 7.86
N THR A 131 -18.98 24.83 6.81
CA THR A 131 -18.01 23.72 6.95
C THR A 131 -16.73 24.05 6.22
N PRO A 132 -15.62 24.31 6.94
CA PRO A 132 -14.30 24.46 6.33
C PRO A 132 -13.98 23.25 5.43
N PHE A 133 -13.61 23.54 4.18
CA PHE A 133 -13.28 22.52 3.18
C PHE A 133 -11.77 22.44 2.96
N THR A 134 -11.23 21.23 3.00
CA THR A 134 -9.83 20.93 2.66
C THR A 134 -9.79 19.95 1.49
N PRO A 135 -9.21 20.31 0.33
CA PRO A 135 -9.10 19.40 -0.81
C PRO A 135 -8.12 18.26 -0.51
N ASN A 136 -8.32 17.12 -1.18
CA ASN A 136 -7.42 15.98 -1.04
C ASN A 136 -6.02 16.28 -1.58
N LEU A 137 -5.00 15.97 -0.78
CA LEU A 137 -3.63 15.86 -1.28
C LEU A 137 -3.54 14.58 -2.14
N SER A 138 -3.02 14.71 -3.36
CA SER A 138 -2.89 13.59 -4.29
C SER A 138 -1.77 13.83 -5.30
N THR A 139 -1.29 12.77 -5.93
CA THR A 139 -0.32 12.86 -7.01
C THR A 139 -0.83 13.76 -8.14
N LYS A 140 0.07 14.29 -8.98
CA LYS A 140 -0.32 15.23 -10.08
C LYS A 140 -1.37 14.67 -11.03
N ASP A 141 -1.35 13.36 -11.26
CA ASP A 141 -2.32 12.63 -12.07
C ASP A 141 -3.60 12.25 -11.30
N LYS A 142 -3.71 12.66 -10.04
CA LYS A 142 -4.79 12.39 -9.08
C LYS A 142 -5.06 10.91 -8.85
N GLN A 143 -4.06 10.07 -9.09
CA GLN A 143 -4.21 8.63 -9.02
C GLN A 143 -4.07 8.09 -7.60
N VAL A 144 -3.10 8.62 -6.86
CA VAL A 144 -2.81 8.21 -5.48
C VAL A 144 -3.17 9.34 -4.53
N ALA A 145 -4.04 9.05 -3.57
CA ALA A 145 -4.33 9.95 -2.46
C ALA A 145 -3.19 9.91 -1.43
N PHE A 146 -2.85 11.06 -0.85
CA PHE A 146 -1.95 11.16 0.28
C PHE A 146 -2.73 11.68 1.48
N TYR A 147 -3.10 10.79 2.39
CA TYR A 147 -4.03 11.12 3.47
C TYR A 147 -3.34 12.00 4.52
N SER A 148 -3.96 13.14 4.82
CA SER A 148 -3.47 14.16 5.76
C SER A 148 -4.16 14.16 7.11
N PHE A 149 -5.01 13.17 7.35
CA PHE A 149 -5.84 13.05 8.54
C PHE A 149 -5.96 11.57 8.92
N GLU A 150 -6.29 11.31 10.18
CA GLU A 150 -6.68 9.97 10.63
C GLU A 150 -8.15 9.75 10.28
N HIS A 151 -8.47 8.63 9.66
CA HIS A 151 -9.83 8.24 9.30
C HIS A 151 -10.24 7.01 10.12
N ASP A 152 -11.50 6.89 10.51
CA ASP A 152 -11.98 5.75 11.31
C ASP A 152 -11.77 4.40 10.59
N TYR A 153 -11.79 4.38 9.26
CA TYR A 153 -11.40 3.17 8.50
C TYR A 153 -9.91 2.83 8.55
N PHE A 154 -9.03 3.78 8.84
CA PHE A 154 -7.63 3.44 9.10
C PHE A 154 -7.49 2.72 10.43
N THR A 155 -8.29 3.10 11.45
CA THR A 155 -8.33 2.41 12.74
C THR A 155 -8.52 0.92 12.51
N ILE A 156 -9.50 0.52 11.71
CA ILE A 156 -9.75 -0.88 11.32
C ILE A 156 -8.50 -1.57 10.75
N ALA A 157 -7.76 -0.92 9.86
CA ALA A 157 -6.54 -1.49 9.29
C ALA A 157 -5.44 -1.69 10.34
N PHE A 158 -5.33 -0.76 11.31
CA PHE A 158 -4.43 -0.90 12.46
C PHE A 158 -4.87 -2.03 13.42
N ASP A 159 -6.17 -2.24 13.66
CA ASP A 159 -6.68 -3.37 14.47
C ASP A 159 -6.24 -4.72 13.89
N HIS A 160 -6.33 -4.88 12.57
CA HIS A 160 -5.96 -6.12 11.91
C HIS A 160 -4.45 -6.37 11.93
N TYR A 161 -3.67 -5.29 11.93
CA TYR A 161 -2.22 -5.38 12.00
C TYR A 161 -1.74 -5.75 13.41
N ASP A 162 -2.36 -5.23 14.46
CA ASP A 162 -1.99 -5.52 15.85
C ASP A 162 -2.73 -6.75 16.40
N ILE A 163 -2.11 -7.93 16.31
CA ILE A 163 -2.64 -9.17 16.90
C ILE A 163 -2.42 -9.19 18.43
N SER A 164 -1.66 -8.24 19.00
CA SER A 164 -1.46 -8.18 20.44
C SER A 164 -2.66 -7.56 21.14
N SER A 165 -3.35 -8.35 21.96
CA SER A 165 -4.59 -8.02 22.69
C SER A 165 -4.44 -6.96 23.78
N VAL A 166 -3.37 -6.16 23.75
CA VAL A 166 -3.15 -5.07 24.69
C VAL A 166 -3.66 -3.80 24.02
N GLU A 167 -4.67 -3.16 24.62
CA GLU A 167 -5.14 -1.83 24.24
C GLU A 167 -3.96 -0.85 24.29
N LYS A 168 -3.21 -0.74 23.19
CA LYS A 168 -2.28 0.35 23.03
C LYS A 168 -3.08 1.57 22.62
N HIS A 169 -2.94 2.66 23.36
CA HIS A 169 -3.39 3.97 22.90
C HIS A 169 -2.74 4.25 21.55
N ARG A 170 -3.56 4.32 20.50
CA ARG A 170 -3.12 4.52 19.14
C ARG A 170 -2.79 5.97 18.91
N GLU A 171 -1.53 6.30 19.09
CA GLU A 171 -1.03 7.62 18.77
C GLU A 171 -0.34 7.56 17.40
N THR A 172 -1.09 7.98 16.38
CA THR A 172 -0.57 8.24 15.05
C THR A 172 -0.71 9.70 14.71
N THR A 173 0.36 10.32 14.21
CA THR A 173 0.31 11.70 13.70
C THR A 173 0.58 11.70 12.21
N PRO A 174 -0.35 12.19 11.36
CA PRO A 174 -0.10 12.33 9.92
C PRO A 174 1.11 13.22 9.63
N LEU A 175 1.91 12.84 8.62
CA LEU A 175 3.13 13.56 8.21
C LEU A 175 3.01 14.21 6.82
N SER A 176 1.78 14.45 6.36
CA SER A 176 1.52 14.97 5.02
C SER A 176 2.04 16.38 4.76
N ASP A 177 2.15 17.20 5.80
CA ASP A 177 2.63 18.58 5.74
C ASP A 177 4.10 18.67 5.29
N CYS A 178 4.93 17.71 5.70
CA CYS A 178 6.36 17.69 5.44
C CYS A 178 6.77 16.70 4.35
N ASN A 179 6.10 15.54 4.25
CA ASN A 179 6.59 14.46 3.40
C ASN A 179 5.94 14.39 2.00
N PHE A 180 4.84 15.07 1.75
CA PHE A 180 4.10 14.95 0.48
C PHE A 180 4.94 15.33 -0.74
N LYS A 181 5.84 16.32 -0.63
CA LYS A 181 6.74 16.70 -1.74
C LYS A 181 7.75 15.60 -2.04
N THR A 182 8.36 15.04 -1.00
CA THR A 182 9.33 13.93 -1.11
C THR A 182 8.68 12.67 -1.67
N PHE A 183 7.49 12.32 -1.17
CA PHE A 183 6.68 11.23 -1.71
C PHE A 183 6.38 11.43 -3.20
N ASN A 184 5.93 12.62 -3.60
CA ASN A 184 5.65 12.89 -5.02
C ASN A 184 6.89 12.75 -5.89
N HIS A 185 8.07 13.09 -5.39
CA HIS A 185 9.31 12.86 -6.12
C HIS A 185 9.55 11.37 -6.32
N ALA A 186 9.46 10.55 -5.26
CA ALA A 186 9.59 9.10 -5.35
C ALA A 186 8.56 8.47 -6.31
N TYR A 187 7.29 8.87 -6.21
CA TYR A 187 6.22 8.41 -7.10
C TYR A 187 6.53 8.73 -8.58
N ASN A 188 7.01 9.93 -8.87
CA ASN A 188 7.38 10.32 -10.23
C ASN A 188 8.60 9.55 -10.74
N LEU A 189 9.58 9.23 -9.88
CA LEU A 189 10.70 8.39 -10.26
C LEU A 189 10.22 6.99 -10.68
N LEU A 190 9.31 6.37 -9.92
CA LEU A 190 8.68 5.09 -10.29
C LEU A 190 7.94 5.20 -11.63
N LYS A 191 7.13 6.24 -11.80
CA LYS A 191 6.33 6.48 -13.01
C LYS A 191 7.16 6.64 -14.28
N ASN A 192 8.34 7.25 -14.17
CA ASN A 192 9.21 7.53 -15.32
C ASN A 192 10.19 6.38 -15.63
N THR A 193 9.93 5.19 -15.08
CA THR A 193 10.71 3.98 -15.38
C THR A 193 10.00 3.09 -16.38
N ASN A 194 10.76 2.30 -17.13
CA ASN A 194 10.23 1.16 -17.89
C ASN A 194 10.50 -0.14 -17.12
N CYS A 195 9.82 -0.30 -16.00
CA CYS A 195 9.94 -1.47 -15.13
C CYS A 195 8.54 -2.04 -14.84
N ASN A 196 8.31 -3.29 -15.25
CA ASN A 196 7.02 -3.94 -15.08
C ASN A 196 6.57 -3.99 -13.62
N TYR A 197 7.50 -4.15 -12.67
CA TYR A 197 7.15 -4.13 -11.26
C TYR A 197 6.67 -2.76 -10.80
N PHE A 198 7.29 -1.68 -11.28
CA PHE A 198 6.89 -0.32 -10.93
C PHE A 198 5.54 0.02 -11.56
N GLU A 199 5.23 -0.48 -12.76
CA GLU A 199 3.88 -0.40 -13.32
C GLU A 199 2.84 -1.11 -12.44
N MET A 200 3.15 -2.29 -11.92
CA MET A 200 2.26 -3.01 -10.98
C MET A 200 2.03 -2.20 -9.70
N ILE A 201 3.07 -1.56 -9.15
CA ILE A 201 2.93 -0.64 -8.00
C ILE A 201 1.95 0.49 -8.34
N LEU A 202 2.14 1.17 -9.47
CA LEU A 202 1.31 2.31 -9.89
C LEU A 202 -0.14 1.93 -10.22
N ASN A 203 -0.38 0.64 -10.54
CA ASN A 203 -1.71 0.08 -10.79
C ASN A 203 -2.38 -0.47 -9.54
N THR A 204 -1.64 -0.73 -8.47
CA THR A 204 -2.17 -1.22 -7.19
C THR A 204 -2.38 -0.09 -6.19
N LEU A 205 -1.43 0.85 -6.14
CA LEU A 205 -1.41 1.93 -5.16
C LEU A 205 -2.47 2.97 -5.50
N THR A 206 -3.39 3.19 -4.57
CA THR A 206 -4.47 4.18 -4.66
C THR A 206 -4.43 5.17 -3.50
N GLY A 207 -3.77 4.82 -2.39
CA GLY A 207 -3.62 5.67 -1.22
C GLY A 207 -2.31 5.46 -0.45
N VAL A 208 -1.86 6.51 0.22
CA VAL A 208 -0.74 6.47 1.17
C VAL A 208 -1.14 7.22 2.43
N TYR A 209 -1.06 6.55 3.58
CA TYR A 209 -1.13 7.19 4.88
C TYR A 209 0.26 7.16 5.50
N ASN A 210 0.94 8.30 5.51
CA ASN A 210 2.25 8.43 6.16
C ASN A 210 2.08 9.06 7.53
N PHE A 211 2.51 8.33 8.55
CA PHE A 211 2.28 8.69 9.94
C PHE A 211 3.55 8.52 10.76
N LYS A 212 3.61 9.23 11.89
CA LYS A 212 4.55 8.97 12.97
C LYS A 212 3.86 8.11 14.01
N SER A 213 4.52 7.06 14.48
CA SER A 213 4.10 6.27 15.65
C SER A 213 5.32 5.62 16.31
N ASP A 214 5.32 5.53 17.63
CA ASP A 214 6.34 4.78 18.38
C ASP A 214 6.00 3.29 18.49
N GLN A 215 4.77 2.90 18.11
CA GLN A 215 4.25 1.54 18.31
C GLN A 215 4.13 0.75 17.00
N TYR A 216 3.85 1.44 15.90
CA TYR A 216 3.57 0.83 14.61
C TYR A 216 4.72 1.03 13.63
N THR A 217 5.09 -0.04 12.93
CA THR A 217 5.96 0.04 11.75
C THR A 217 5.11 0.16 10.47
N SER A 218 5.75 0.41 9.32
CA SER A 218 5.03 0.43 8.03
C SER A 218 4.38 -0.92 7.74
N PHE A 219 3.19 -0.89 7.15
CA PHE A 219 2.44 -2.09 6.81
C PHE A 219 1.52 -1.88 5.60
N ALA A 220 1.00 -3.00 5.10
CA ALA A 220 -0.13 -3.06 4.20
C ALA A 220 -1.11 -4.10 4.76
N ASP A 221 -2.38 -3.75 4.78
CA ASP A 221 -3.45 -4.64 5.24
C ASP A 221 -4.27 -5.17 4.05
N ARG A 222 -4.78 -6.40 4.16
CA ARG A 222 -5.51 -7.07 3.08
C ARG A 222 -6.89 -6.46 2.85
N MET A 223 -7.47 -5.85 3.87
CA MET A 223 -8.83 -5.29 3.84
C MET A 223 -8.85 -3.82 3.39
N SER A 224 -7.69 -3.16 3.38
CA SER A 224 -7.46 -1.80 2.88
C SER A 224 -6.67 -1.82 1.56
N PHE A 225 -7.11 -2.66 0.62
CA PHE A 225 -6.45 -2.89 -0.66
C PHE A 225 -6.04 -1.59 -1.35
N GLY A 226 -4.76 -1.46 -1.67
CA GLY A 226 -4.20 -0.31 -2.38
C GLY A 226 -3.72 0.84 -1.49
N ILE A 227 -3.86 0.74 -0.16
CA ILE A 227 -3.25 1.69 0.79
C ILE A 227 -1.90 1.16 1.29
N SER A 228 -0.87 2.00 1.21
CA SER A 228 0.37 1.81 1.98
C SER A 228 0.34 2.65 3.25
N PHE A 229 0.48 2.00 4.41
CA PHE A 229 0.60 2.66 5.70
C PHE A 229 2.08 2.79 6.05
N LEU A 230 2.61 4.01 6.04
CA LEU A 230 4.05 4.26 6.12
C LEU A 230 4.42 4.91 7.45
N SER A 231 5.12 4.18 8.31
CA SER A 231 5.62 4.70 9.59
C SER A 231 6.95 5.41 9.37
N GLY A 232 6.90 6.73 9.38
CA GLY A 232 7.98 7.59 8.95
C GLY A 232 8.36 8.70 9.92
N THR A 233 9.27 9.56 9.45
CA THR A 233 9.73 10.76 10.13
C THR A 233 9.61 11.97 9.21
N ARG A 234 9.70 13.19 9.78
CA ARG A 234 9.67 14.43 8.99
C ARG A 234 10.86 14.59 8.03
N ASN A 235 11.90 13.77 8.17
CA ASN A 235 13.15 13.84 7.42
C ASN A 235 13.34 12.64 6.48
N ASP A 236 12.26 11.91 6.19
CA ASP A 236 12.33 10.78 5.29
C ASP A 236 12.71 11.24 3.88
N THR A 237 13.53 10.44 3.21
CA THR A 237 14.10 10.77 1.90
C THR A 237 13.27 10.19 0.76
N VAL A 238 13.62 10.56 -0.48
CA VAL A 238 13.04 9.93 -1.67
C VAL A 238 13.29 8.41 -1.67
N VAL A 239 14.46 7.99 -1.19
CA VAL A 239 14.87 6.59 -1.12
C VAL A 239 14.02 5.80 -0.12
N TYR A 240 13.70 6.38 1.03
CA TYR A 240 12.74 5.80 1.97
C TYR A 240 11.41 5.49 1.27
N PHE A 241 10.80 6.47 0.59
CA PHE A 241 9.53 6.27 -0.09
C PHE A 241 9.62 5.25 -1.22
N LEU A 242 10.70 5.25 -2.02
CA LEU A 242 10.87 4.25 -3.08
C LEU A 242 10.89 2.82 -2.54
N VAL A 243 11.60 2.59 -1.44
CA VAL A 243 11.72 1.26 -0.83
C VAL A 243 10.43 0.87 -0.11
N GLU A 244 9.83 1.77 0.65
CA GLU A 244 8.56 1.49 1.34
C GLU A 244 7.42 1.24 0.35
N LEU A 245 7.30 2.03 -0.72
CA LEU A 245 6.30 1.75 -1.76
C LEU A 245 6.55 0.40 -2.43
N ALA A 246 7.81 0.08 -2.74
CA ALA A 246 8.16 -1.24 -3.28
C ALA A 246 7.87 -2.39 -2.32
N HIS A 247 8.00 -2.19 -1.02
CA HIS A 247 7.70 -3.21 -0.01
C HIS A 247 6.18 -3.34 0.20
N GLN A 248 5.52 -2.24 0.58
CA GLN A 248 4.12 -2.24 0.99
C GLN A 248 3.17 -2.52 -0.18
N ALA A 249 3.42 -1.96 -1.37
CA ALA A 249 2.68 -2.36 -2.56
C ALA A 249 3.01 -3.80 -2.95
N GLY A 250 4.24 -4.27 -2.67
CA GLY A 250 4.65 -5.66 -2.87
C GLY A 250 3.76 -6.65 -2.10
N HIS A 251 3.37 -6.33 -0.86
CA HIS A 251 2.41 -7.14 -0.11
C HIS A 251 1.07 -7.28 -0.83
N THR A 252 0.51 -6.15 -1.29
CA THR A 252 -0.78 -6.12 -1.98
C THR A 252 -0.72 -6.84 -3.33
N ILE A 253 0.31 -6.57 -4.12
CA ILE A 253 0.56 -7.21 -5.42
C ILE A 253 0.70 -8.72 -5.24
N PHE A 254 1.42 -9.18 -4.23
CA PHE A 254 1.61 -10.61 -4.00
C PHE A 254 0.34 -11.32 -3.58
N ASN A 255 -0.46 -10.71 -2.69
CA ASN A 255 -1.79 -11.22 -2.34
C ASN A 255 -2.73 -11.26 -3.58
N THR A 256 -2.54 -10.33 -4.52
CA THR A 256 -3.28 -10.30 -5.79
C THR A 256 -2.85 -11.44 -6.71
N ILE A 257 -1.55 -11.73 -6.81
CA ILE A 257 -1.03 -12.86 -7.59
C ILE A 257 -1.50 -14.21 -6.99
N LEU A 258 -1.48 -14.32 -5.67
CA LEU A 258 -1.80 -15.55 -4.94
C LEU A 258 -3.29 -15.73 -4.63
N GLN A 259 -4.20 -15.15 -5.42
CA GLN A 259 -5.65 -15.42 -5.28
C GLN A 259 -6.00 -16.91 -5.39
N ARG A 260 -5.13 -17.71 -6.01
CA ARG A 260 -5.22 -19.17 -6.09
C ARG A 260 -3.93 -19.82 -5.56
N PRO A 261 -3.73 -19.92 -4.25
CA PRO A 261 -2.49 -20.43 -3.67
C PRO A 261 -2.14 -21.85 -4.14
N GLN A 262 -3.14 -22.69 -4.42
CA GLN A 262 -2.99 -24.04 -4.96
C GLN A 262 -2.29 -24.09 -6.32
N ASP A 263 -2.26 -22.98 -7.07
CA ASP A 263 -1.51 -22.92 -8.32
C ASP A 263 0.01 -22.87 -8.04
N TYR A 264 0.46 -22.53 -6.82
CA TYR A 264 1.86 -22.32 -6.44
C TYR A 264 2.35 -23.29 -5.36
N PHE A 265 1.51 -23.69 -4.41
CA PHE A 265 1.90 -24.54 -3.28
C PHE A 265 1.34 -25.96 -3.43
N ALA A 266 2.19 -26.96 -3.17
CA ALA A 266 1.81 -28.38 -3.15
C ALA A 266 1.35 -28.85 -1.76
N ILE A 267 1.52 -28.00 -0.74
CA ILE A 267 1.14 -28.25 0.65
C ILE A 267 0.23 -27.11 1.16
N ASP A 268 -0.35 -27.29 2.34
CA ASP A 268 -1.09 -26.22 3.01
C ASP A 268 -0.17 -25.01 3.26
N ILE A 269 -0.62 -23.84 2.82
CA ILE A 269 0.11 -22.57 2.96
C ILE A 269 0.28 -22.16 4.43
N GLN A 270 -0.56 -22.67 5.34
CA GLN A 270 -0.47 -22.47 6.78
C GLN A 270 0.51 -23.42 7.48
N THR A 271 1.14 -24.35 6.74
CA THR A 271 2.14 -25.27 7.31
C THR A 271 3.26 -24.47 8.01
N PRO A 272 3.53 -24.70 9.31
CA PRO A 272 4.59 -23.99 10.02
C PRO A 272 5.98 -24.31 9.47
N MET A 273 6.79 -23.28 9.18
CA MET A 273 8.14 -23.46 8.63
C MET A 273 9.10 -24.20 9.58
N LYS A 274 8.89 -24.12 10.90
CA LYS A 274 9.66 -24.93 11.88
C LYS A 274 9.53 -26.43 11.67
N GLN A 275 8.41 -26.91 11.12
CA GLN A 275 8.22 -28.34 10.82
C GLN A 275 9.08 -28.78 9.63
N LEU A 276 9.31 -27.88 8.67
CA LEU A 276 10.09 -28.16 7.47
C LEU A 276 11.60 -27.91 7.68
N THR A 277 11.94 -26.86 8.42
CA THR A 277 13.33 -26.42 8.61
C THR A 277 14.00 -27.02 9.85
N HIS A 278 13.22 -27.65 10.73
CA HIS A 278 13.64 -28.09 12.07
C HIS A 278 14.23 -26.98 12.95
N ASN A 279 13.94 -25.70 12.65
CA ASN A 279 14.38 -24.56 13.45
C ASN A 279 13.27 -24.15 14.43
N PRO A 280 13.45 -24.30 15.76
CA PRO A 280 12.41 -23.96 16.74
C PRO A 280 12.11 -22.45 16.82
N ASN A 281 13.04 -21.59 16.38
CA ASN A 281 12.90 -20.14 16.38
C ASN A 281 12.21 -19.60 15.11
N GLU A 282 11.78 -20.48 14.20
CA GLU A 282 11.06 -20.10 12.99
C GLU A 282 9.54 -20.12 13.25
N HIS A 283 8.96 -18.92 13.41
CA HIS A 283 7.55 -18.77 13.76
C HIS A 283 6.61 -18.62 12.57
N ARG A 284 7.16 -18.39 11.37
CA ARG A 284 6.37 -18.17 10.15
C ARG A 284 5.75 -19.47 9.64
N ASN A 285 4.66 -19.34 8.89
CA ASN A 285 4.17 -20.41 8.01
C ASN A 285 4.83 -20.31 6.61
N VAL A 286 4.56 -21.29 5.75
CA VAL A 286 5.08 -21.37 4.38
C VAL A 286 4.66 -20.16 3.55
N PHE A 287 3.43 -19.68 3.70
CA PHE A 287 2.94 -18.47 3.04
C PHE A 287 3.81 -17.26 3.39
N ASP A 288 3.99 -16.98 4.68
CA ASP A 288 4.70 -15.82 5.20
C ASP A 288 6.19 -15.85 4.82
N ALA A 289 6.81 -17.03 4.83
CA ALA A 289 8.18 -17.18 4.35
C ALA A 289 8.31 -16.88 2.85
N PHE A 290 7.34 -17.32 2.03
CA PHE A 290 7.38 -17.09 0.58
C PHE A 290 7.02 -15.64 0.24
N HIS A 291 6.11 -15.07 1.01
CA HIS A 291 5.76 -13.66 1.00
C HIS A 291 6.98 -12.79 1.29
N GLY A 292 7.74 -13.10 2.36
CA GLY A 292 8.97 -12.39 2.68
C GLY A 292 10.02 -12.49 1.57
N LEU A 293 10.14 -13.65 0.91
CA LEU A 293 11.05 -13.82 -0.22
C LEU A 293 10.65 -12.89 -1.38
N TYR A 294 9.34 -12.83 -1.66
CA TYR A 294 8.81 -11.94 -2.67
C TYR A 294 9.12 -10.47 -2.35
N THR A 295 8.73 -9.96 -1.18
CA THR A 295 8.92 -8.54 -0.87
C THR A 295 10.40 -8.16 -0.79
N THR A 296 11.26 -8.99 -0.20
CA THR A 296 12.72 -8.76 -0.21
C THR A 296 13.30 -8.76 -1.62
N SER A 297 12.84 -9.65 -2.52
CA SER A 297 13.26 -9.64 -3.93
C SER A 297 12.84 -8.37 -4.66
N LYS A 298 11.64 -7.85 -4.37
CA LYS A 298 11.12 -6.61 -4.96
C LYS A 298 11.90 -5.39 -4.45
N VAL A 299 12.23 -5.34 -3.16
CA VAL A 299 13.11 -4.31 -2.60
C VAL A 299 14.51 -4.37 -3.24
N ALA A 300 15.08 -5.57 -3.41
CA ALA A 300 16.36 -5.75 -4.09
C ALA A 300 16.31 -5.28 -5.55
N GLU A 301 15.23 -5.56 -6.27
CA GLU A 301 15.00 -5.09 -7.63
C GLU A 301 14.93 -3.57 -7.73
N THR A 302 14.22 -2.94 -6.79
CA THR A 302 14.15 -1.49 -6.67
C THR A 302 15.53 -0.88 -6.44
N LEU A 303 16.28 -1.39 -5.48
CA LEU A 303 17.60 -0.89 -5.12
C LEU A 303 18.62 -1.12 -6.25
N ASP A 304 18.63 -2.29 -6.89
CA ASP A 304 19.51 -2.59 -8.04
C ASP A 304 19.26 -1.62 -9.20
N TYR A 305 17.99 -1.32 -9.49
CA TYR A 305 17.62 -0.38 -10.56
C TYR A 305 18.16 1.04 -10.31
N PHE A 306 18.04 1.52 -9.07
CA PHE A 306 18.43 2.89 -8.71
C PHE A 306 19.93 3.04 -8.42
N LEU A 307 20.61 1.99 -7.96
CA LEU A 307 22.09 1.97 -7.88
C LEU A 307 22.76 2.17 -9.25
N ALA A 308 22.09 1.76 -10.34
CA ALA A 308 22.57 2.00 -11.70
C ALA A 308 22.32 3.44 -12.19
N LYS A 309 21.67 4.30 -11.40
CA LYS A 309 21.29 5.68 -11.77
C LYS A 309 21.57 6.69 -10.65
N PRO A 310 22.82 6.79 -10.16
CA PRO A 310 23.14 7.62 -9.01
C PRO A 310 22.89 9.12 -9.24
N GLN A 311 22.88 9.57 -10.50
CA GLN A 311 22.61 10.96 -10.89
C GLN A 311 21.19 11.44 -10.56
N LEU A 312 20.27 10.52 -10.25
CA LEU A 312 18.89 10.86 -9.86
C LEU A 312 18.78 11.26 -8.38
N PHE A 313 19.86 11.11 -7.62
CA PHE A 313 19.86 11.21 -6.16
C PHE A 313 20.98 12.11 -5.67
N THR A 314 20.76 12.72 -4.50
CA THR A 314 21.83 13.38 -3.75
C THR A 314 22.88 12.37 -3.26
N GLU A 315 24.02 12.85 -2.77
CA GLU A 315 25.05 11.97 -2.19
C GLU A 315 24.51 11.17 -0.99
N ASN A 316 23.76 11.82 -0.11
CA ASN A 316 23.10 11.19 1.03
C ASN A 316 22.11 10.10 0.61
N GLU A 317 21.27 10.37 -0.38
CA GLU A 317 20.32 9.37 -0.90
C GLU A 317 21.04 8.20 -1.56
N ASN A 318 22.09 8.46 -2.36
CA ASN A 318 22.93 7.40 -2.91
C ASN A 318 23.59 6.53 -1.84
N HIS A 319 23.94 7.13 -0.71
CA HIS A 319 24.48 6.43 0.45
C HIS A 319 23.40 5.61 1.17
N GLU A 320 22.19 6.16 1.30
CA GLU A 320 21.03 5.44 1.85
C GLU A 320 20.67 4.21 1.02
N ILE A 321 20.67 4.32 -0.33
CA ILE A 321 20.40 3.18 -1.21
C ILE A 321 21.37 2.03 -0.92
N LYS A 322 22.66 2.34 -0.69
CA LYS A 322 23.67 1.33 -0.33
C LYS A 322 23.37 0.72 1.04
N GLY A 323 23.03 1.54 2.04
CA GLY A 323 22.67 1.04 3.37
C GLY A 323 21.45 0.13 3.36
N ARG A 324 20.40 0.49 2.61
CA ARG A 324 19.21 -0.35 2.43
C ARG A 324 19.50 -1.63 1.66
N LEU A 325 20.43 -1.62 0.69
CA LEU A 325 20.86 -2.84 0.01
C LEU A 325 21.54 -3.80 0.98
N VAL A 326 22.40 -3.27 1.84
CA VAL A 326 23.09 -4.03 2.88
C VAL A 326 22.07 -4.61 3.85
N ASP A 327 21.17 -3.81 4.42
CA ASP A 327 20.11 -4.30 5.32
C ASP A 327 19.25 -5.39 4.66
N ASN A 328 18.79 -5.16 3.42
CA ASN A 328 18.01 -6.15 2.68
C ASN A 328 18.79 -7.46 2.43
N SER A 329 20.12 -7.39 2.28
CA SER A 329 20.97 -8.58 2.13
C SER A 329 21.02 -9.46 3.38
N TYR A 330 20.69 -8.94 4.57
CA TYR A 330 20.54 -9.78 5.77
C TYR A 330 19.16 -10.46 5.85
N ARG A 331 18.14 -9.92 5.17
CA ARG A 331 16.74 -10.36 5.28
C ARG A 331 16.33 -11.44 4.27
N HIS A 332 17.06 -11.58 3.16
CA HIS A 332 16.65 -12.47 2.06
C HIS A 332 16.62 -13.97 2.38
N LYS A 333 17.24 -14.40 3.48
CA LYS A 333 17.28 -15.80 3.90
C LYS A 333 15.99 -16.20 4.62
N THR A 334 14.98 -16.61 3.85
CA THR A 334 13.63 -16.92 4.36
C THR A 334 13.43 -18.34 4.89
N GLY A 335 14.50 -19.12 5.06
CA GLY A 335 14.44 -20.51 5.52
C GLY A 335 14.28 -21.55 4.40
N PHE A 336 13.75 -21.19 3.23
CA PHE A 336 13.61 -22.12 2.09
C PHE A 336 14.95 -22.71 1.59
N HIS A 337 16.05 -22.01 1.80
CA HIS A 337 17.41 -22.50 1.51
C HIS A 337 17.81 -23.74 2.35
N ARG A 338 17.01 -24.13 3.35
CA ARG A 338 17.29 -25.26 4.27
C ARG A 338 16.43 -26.49 4.00
N ILE A 339 15.52 -26.45 3.03
CA ILE A 339 14.53 -27.50 2.81
C ILE A 339 14.51 -27.93 1.35
N ASP A 340 13.95 -29.11 1.09
CA ASP A 340 13.61 -29.53 -0.26
C ASP A 340 12.35 -28.80 -0.76
N VAL A 341 12.58 -27.68 -1.43
CA VAL A 341 11.51 -26.83 -1.99
C VAL A 341 10.64 -27.54 -3.03
N SER A 342 11.08 -28.66 -3.60
CA SER A 342 10.27 -29.44 -4.55
C SER A 342 9.08 -30.14 -3.89
N THR A 343 9.15 -30.36 -2.58
CA THR A 343 8.05 -30.93 -1.78
C THR A 343 7.02 -29.87 -1.36
N VAL A 344 7.37 -28.58 -1.44
CA VAL A 344 6.55 -27.47 -0.97
C VAL A 344 5.78 -26.79 -2.11
N PHE A 345 6.40 -26.67 -3.28
CA PHE A 345 5.84 -25.92 -4.40
C PHE A 345 5.33 -26.85 -5.51
N THR A 346 4.29 -26.41 -6.21
CA THR A 346 3.94 -26.96 -7.52
C THR A 346 5.04 -26.64 -8.54
N SER A 347 4.98 -27.20 -9.75
CA SER A 347 5.93 -26.83 -10.81
C SER A 347 5.93 -25.32 -11.12
N LYS A 348 4.76 -24.67 -11.08
CA LYS A 348 4.64 -23.21 -11.26
C LYS A 348 5.29 -22.47 -10.09
N GLY A 349 4.98 -22.86 -8.86
CA GLY A 349 5.56 -22.25 -7.66
C GLY A 349 7.08 -22.40 -7.60
N LEU A 350 7.62 -23.56 -7.99
CA LEU A 350 9.05 -23.83 -8.00
C LEU A 350 9.79 -22.93 -9.00
N LEU A 351 9.24 -22.75 -10.21
CA LEU A 351 9.79 -21.81 -11.20
C LEU A 351 9.81 -20.38 -10.68
N VAL A 352 8.76 -19.98 -9.97
CA VAL A 352 8.69 -18.65 -9.34
C VAL A 352 9.75 -18.52 -8.24
N TYR A 353 9.81 -19.46 -7.30
CA TYR A 353 10.79 -19.49 -6.23
C TYR A 353 12.22 -19.36 -6.77
N GLN A 354 12.57 -20.19 -7.77
CA GLN A 354 13.88 -20.16 -8.41
C GLN A 354 14.16 -18.81 -9.06
N LYS A 355 13.19 -18.22 -9.76
CA LYS A 355 13.35 -16.89 -10.37
C LYS A 355 13.64 -15.81 -9.32
N LEU A 356 12.92 -15.80 -8.20
CA LEU A 356 13.13 -14.83 -7.12
C LEU A 356 14.49 -15.04 -6.43
N ASN A 357 14.82 -16.29 -6.08
CA ASN A 357 16.07 -16.63 -5.41
C ASN A 357 17.29 -16.32 -6.29
N ASN A 358 17.28 -16.75 -7.55
CA ASN A 358 18.37 -16.50 -8.50
C ASN A 358 18.55 -14.99 -8.77
N TYR A 359 17.45 -14.23 -8.77
CA TYR A 359 17.53 -12.78 -8.90
C TYR A 359 18.25 -12.14 -7.72
N LEU A 360 17.88 -12.52 -6.49
CA LEU A 360 18.52 -12.06 -5.25
C LEU A 360 20.02 -12.40 -5.23
N GLU A 361 20.37 -13.65 -5.51
CA GLU A 361 21.77 -14.09 -5.58
C GLU A 361 22.58 -13.27 -6.59
N ARG A 362 22.01 -13.04 -7.78
CA ARG A 362 22.65 -12.22 -8.82
C ARG A 362 22.86 -10.78 -8.36
N VAL A 363 21.87 -10.16 -7.73
CA VAL A 363 21.96 -8.77 -7.23
C VAL A 363 23.04 -8.66 -6.16
N TYR A 364 23.05 -9.54 -5.16
CA TYR A 364 24.05 -9.47 -4.09
C TYR A 364 25.45 -9.86 -4.55
N LYS A 365 25.58 -10.75 -5.53
CA LYS A 365 26.87 -11.01 -6.19
C LYS A 365 27.36 -9.79 -6.96
N LYS A 366 26.49 -9.13 -7.72
CA LYS A 366 26.80 -7.90 -8.48
C LYS A 366 27.30 -6.78 -7.57
N HIS A 367 26.69 -6.64 -6.38
CA HIS A 367 27.01 -5.58 -5.42
C HIS A 367 27.79 -6.08 -4.20
N ALA A 368 28.54 -7.18 -4.34
CA ALA A 368 29.27 -7.80 -3.24
C ALA A 368 30.26 -6.83 -2.57
N ASN A 369 30.83 -5.89 -3.33
CA ASN A 369 31.70 -4.82 -2.84
C ASN A 369 30.98 -3.81 -1.94
N ILE A 370 29.70 -3.53 -2.17
CA ILE A 370 28.89 -2.67 -1.31
C ILE A 370 28.54 -3.44 -0.04
N VAL A 371 28.04 -4.67 -0.19
CA VAL A 371 27.62 -5.52 0.93
C VAL A 371 28.77 -5.80 1.91
N SER A 372 29.98 -6.06 1.42
CA SER A 372 31.14 -6.34 2.27
C SER A 372 31.74 -5.09 2.92
N LYS A 373 31.58 -3.91 2.30
CA LYS A 373 32.18 -2.65 2.78
C LYS A 373 31.45 -2.06 3.98
N PHE A 374 30.16 -2.35 4.13
CA PHE A 374 29.33 -1.85 5.23
C PHE A 374 28.90 -3.03 6.10
N PRO A 375 29.74 -3.47 7.06
CA PRO A 375 29.30 -4.43 8.06
C PRO A 375 28.22 -3.76 8.91
N TYR A 376 26.96 -4.08 8.63
CA TYR A 376 25.80 -3.59 9.34
C TYR A 376 25.11 -4.76 10.01
N ALA A 377 25.00 -4.74 11.34
CA ALA A 377 24.08 -5.61 12.06
C ALA A 377 22.77 -4.82 12.21
N PRO A 378 21.64 -5.30 11.68
CA PRO A 378 20.36 -4.66 11.94
C PRO A 378 20.09 -4.69 13.44
N ASP A 379 20.10 -3.53 14.10
CA ASP A 379 19.76 -3.39 15.53
C ASP A 379 18.24 -3.47 15.78
N GLY A 380 17.45 -3.86 14.78
CA GLY A 380 16.00 -3.97 14.87
C GLY A 380 15.32 -4.36 13.56
N PHE A 381 13.99 -4.40 13.60
CA PHE A 381 13.18 -4.80 12.44
C PHE A 381 13.12 -3.75 11.33
N VAL A 382 13.39 -2.47 11.61
CA VAL A 382 13.27 -1.36 10.65
C VAL A 382 14.63 -0.71 10.41
N PHE A 383 14.98 -0.53 9.13
CA PHE A 383 16.20 0.19 8.75
C PHE A 383 16.12 1.69 9.11
N ASN A 384 17.14 2.22 9.78
CA ASN A 384 17.24 3.64 10.12
C ASN A 384 18.47 4.28 9.44
N TYR A 385 18.22 5.18 8.49
CA TYR A 385 19.30 5.82 7.74
C TYR A 385 20.21 6.70 8.60
N GLN A 386 19.66 7.39 9.61
CA GLN A 386 20.47 8.23 10.49
C GLN A 386 21.43 7.40 11.34
N LEU A 387 21.00 6.23 11.81
CA LEU A 387 21.86 5.29 12.51
C LEU A 387 22.94 4.72 11.57
N PHE A 388 22.54 4.32 10.36
CA PHE A 388 23.47 3.84 9.34
C PHE A 388 24.53 4.90 8.99
N LEU A 389 24.13 6.15 8.79
CA LEU A 389 25.02 7.27 8.49
C LEU A 389 26.00 7.54 9.64
N LYS A 390 25.56 7.39 10.90
CA LYS A 390 26.43 7.54 12.08
C LYS A 390 27.49 6.43 12.14
N GLN A 391 27.12 5.19 11.81
CA GLN A 391 28.03 4.05 11.79
C GLN A 391 28.96 4.08 10.56
N HIS A 392 28.49 4.66 9.46
CA HIS A 392 29.19 4.71 8.17
C HIS A 392 29.14 6.12 7.59
N PRO A 393 29.88 7.09 8.15
CA PRO A 393 29.83 8.47 7.68
C PRO A 393 30.33 8.60 6.24
N LEU A 394 29.72 9.51 5.47
CA LEU A 394 30.27 9.95 4.19
C LEU A 394 31.68 10.51 4.42
N ARG A 395 32.65 10.06 3.62
CA ARG A 395 34.01 10.61 3.66
C ARG A 395 33.92 12.06 3.15
N LYS A 396 34.39 13.01 3.96
CA LYS A 396 34.50 14.42 3.60
C LYS A 396 35.48 14.63 2.45
#